data_AF-A0AAD9MK39-F1
#
_entry.id   AF-A0AAD9MK39-F1
#
_cell.length_a   1.000
_cell.length_b   1.000
_cell.length_c   1.000
_cell.angle_alpha   90.00
_cell.angle_beta   90.00
_cell.angle_gamma   90.00
#
_symmetry.space_group_name_H-M   'P 1'
#
loop_
_entity.id
_entity.type
_entity.pdbx_description
1 polymer ?
#
loop_
_entity_poly.entity_id
_entity_poly.type
_entity_poly.pdbx_seq_one_letter_code
_entity_poly.pdbx_strand_id
1 'polypeptide(L)'
;MVAPSSRRGRPGGRPGGTKDRSFASALAWLDDYDAVCRWMGRYDVEEALDRGGGVAWLPDFLPGHVAKAALRILQALPPGAWNSTQAGDDRGSNDISHTFWSTKSAPGTLLEPLLRVFPVLLPGFEFSTFSAARYDKGHHIAPHDDRAYVAVQCEDGGIIQCSRAIALVYYLTPDWKPGFGGAFVDIQGGGAAHPPRFNTAVAFRIPRWHEVAPVLGPEPRHSVFGWFLTPGRLYELDDAVQGLDDESLAPQRCKLGRRLLGLAGLEDGVEGDVDDGVEGDVADANGAVGAGQGV
;
A
#
# COMPACT_ATOMS: atom_id res chain seq x y z
N MET A 1 32.98 -70.18 -3.81
CA MET A 1 33.47 -69.11 -2.91
C MET A 1 33.00 -67.78 -3.47
N VAL A 2 32.02 -67.15 -2.83
CA VAL A 2 31.41 -65.89 -3.27
C VAL A 2 31.88 -64.80 -2.30
N ALA A 3 32.56 -63.78 -2.81
CA ALA A 3 33.10 -62.69 -2.00
C ALA A 3 31.97 -61.75 -1.53
N PRO A 4 32.01 -61.25 -0.28
CA PRO A 4 31.03 -60.30 0.23
C PRO A 4 31.28 -58.90 -0.34
N SER A 5 30.27 -58.37 -1.04
CA SER A 5 30.23 -56.99 -1.54
C SER A 5 30.03 -56.01 -0.37
N SER A 6 31.07 -55.23 -0.06
CA SER A 6 31.02 -54.18 0.95
C SER A 6 30.30 -52.95 0.39
N ARG A 7 29.05 -52.76 0.80
CA ARG A 7 28.29 -51.53 0.55
C ARG A 7 28.89 -50.41 1.40
N ARG A 8 29.66 -49.53 0.78
CA ARG A 8 30.11 -48.26 1.37
C ARG A 8 28.88 -47.38 1.64
N GLY A 9 28.62 -47.09 2.92
CA GLY A 9 27.60 -46.14 3.34
C GLY A 9 27.90 -44.74 2.81
N ARG A 10 26.93 -44.12 2.14
CA ARG A 10 26.99 -42.71 1.76
C ARG A 10 26.81 -41.85 3.01
N PRO A 11 27.66 -40.84 3.26
CA PRO A 11 27.48 -39.91 4.36
C PRO A 11 26.18 -39.12 4.17
N GLY A 12 25.33 -39.14 5.20
CA GLY A 12 24.06 -38.41 5.21
C GLY A 12 24.27 -36.91 5.08
N GLY A 13 23.85 -36.32 3.97
CA GLY A 13 23.83 -34.88 3.77
C GLY A 13 22.87 -34.22 4.75
N ARG A 14 23.36 -33.28 5.56
CA ARG A 14 22.55 -32.48 6.48
C ARG A 14 21.50 -31.67 5.71
N PRO A 15 20.19 -31.88 5.91
CA PRO A 15 19.13 -31.23 5.11
C PRO A 15 18.82 -29.75 5.45
N GLY A 16 19.68 -29.04 6.20
CA GLY A 16 19.25 -27.82 6.91
C GLY A 16 19.52 -26.45 6.27
N GLY A 17 20.15 -26.35 5.09
CA GLY A 17 20.86 -25.11 4.72
C GLY A 17 20.21 -24.14 3.72
N THR A 18 19.15 -24.50 3.00
CA THR A 18 18.70 -23.74 1.81
C THR A 18 17.52 -22.79 2.07
N LYS A 19 16.60 -23.15 2.96
CA LYS A 19 15.38 -22.36 3.21
C LYS A 19 15.68 -21.03 3.90
N ASP A 20 16.52 -21.04 4.93
CA ASP A 20 16.81 -19.81 5.70
C ASP A 20 17.62 -18.78 4.90
N ARG A 21 18.51 -19.24 4.02
CA ARG A 21 19.22 -18.35 3.09
C ARG A 21 18.27 -17.62 2.15
N SER A 22 17.19 -18.28 1.72
CA SER A 22 16.21 -17.65 0.82
C SER A 22 15.42 -16.53 1.49
N PHE A 23 15.11 -16.66 2.78
CA PHE A 23 14.39 -15.63 3.52
C PHE A 23 15.29 -14.45 3.86
N ALA A 24 16.52 -14.70 4.35
CA ALA A 24 17.49 -13.63 4.61
C ALA A 24 17.82 -12.82 3.34
N SER A 25 17.99 -13.50 2.19
CA SER A 25 18.17 -12.84 0.90
C SER A 25 16.97 -11.98 0.50
N ALA A 26 15.75 -12.42 0.79
CA ALA A 26 14.55 -11.63 0.50
C ALA A 26 14.47 -10.38 1.37
N LEU A 27 14.86 -10.45 2.65
CA LEU A 27 14.90 -9.29 3.52
C LEU A 27 15.97 -8.30 3.08
N ALA A 28 17.17 -8.79 2.73
CA ALA A 28 18.21 -7.94 2.16
C ALA A 28 17.75 -7.24 0.87
N TRP A 29 16.95 -7.91 0.05
CA TRP A 29 16.35 -7.29 -1.15
C TRP A 29 15.31 -6.23 -0.80
N LEU A 30 14.45 -6.45 0.20
CA LEU A 30 13.46 -5.45 0.65
C LEU A 30 14.12 -4.17 1.18
N ASP A 31 15.33 -4.28 1.72
CA ASP A 31 16.12 -3.15 2.23
C ASP A 31 17.04 -2.52 1.15
N ASP A 32 17.18 -3.14 -0.03
CA ASP A 32 17.97 -2.64 -1.16
C ASP A 32 17.08 -1.80 -2.10
N TYR A 33 17.04 -0.49 -1.85
CA TYR A 33 16.22 0.45 -2.61
C TYR A 33 16.49 0.38 -4.11
N ASP A 34 17.75 0.34 -4.53
CA ASP A 34 18.10 0.29 -5.96
C ASP A 34 17.62 -1.01 -6.61
N ALA A 35 17.71 -2.14 -5.90
CA ALA A 35 17.18 -3.41 -6.39
C ALA A 35 15.65 -3.38 -6.50
N VAL A 36 14.95 -2.75 -5.55
CA VAL A 36 13.50 -2.53 -5.61
C VAL A 36 13.14 -1.65 -6.81
N CYS A 37 13.77 -0.48 -6.95
CA CYS A 37 13.54 0.44 -8.07
C CYS A 37 13.79 -0.21 -9.43
N ARG A 38 14.94 -0.88 -9.61
CA ARG A 38 15.25 -1.60 -10.85
C ARG A 38 14.21 -2.67 -11.18
N TRP A 39 13.72 -3.39 -10.17
CA TRP A 39 12.70 -4.41 -10.40
C TRP A 39 11.35 -3.79 -10.74
N MET A 40 10.93 -2.75 -10.04
CA MET A 40 9.64 -2.09 -10.28
C MET A 40 9.60 -1.36 -11.63
N GLY A 41 10.73 -0.78 -12.07
CA GLY A 41 10.84 -0.13 -13.38
C GLY A 41 10.61 -1.06 -14.58
N ARG A 42 10.45 -2.37 -14.37
CA ARG A 42 10.05 -3.31 -15.44
C ARG A 42 8.56 -3.22 -15.78
N TYR A 43 7.75 -2.59 -14.93
CA TYR A 43 6.31 -2.43 -15.16
C TYR A 43 6.00 -1.03 -15.64
N ASP A 44 5.44 -0.94 -16.84
CA ASP A 44 4.71 0.24 -17.28
C ASP A 44 3.23 0.05 -16.93
N VAL A 45 2.86 0.47 -15.72
CA VAL A 45 1.50 0.26 -15.20
C VAL A 45 0.49 1.12 -15.95
N GLU A 46 0.85 2.34 -16.36
CA GLU A 46 -0.06 3.23 -17.09
C GLU A 46 -0.35 2.68 -18.49
N GLU A 47 0.67 2.25 -19.23
CA GLU A 47 0.48 1.60 -20.54
C GLU A 47 -0.31 0.29 -20.39
N ALA A 48 -0.05 -0.49 -19.34
CA ALA A 48 -0.83 -1.70 -19.05
C ALA A 48 -2.30 -1.40 -18.75
N LEU A 49 -2.60 -0.33 -18.00
CA LEU A 49 -3.96 0.13 -17.74
C LEU A 49 -4.64 0.60 -19.02
N ASP A 50 -3.93 1.33 -19.89
CA ASP A 50 -4.48 1.78 -21.18
C ASP A 50 -4.86 0.61 -22.08
N ARG A 51 -3.95 -0.36 -22.24
CA ARG A 51 -4.22 -1.58 -23.03
C ARG A 51 -5.36 -2.41 -22.46
N GLY A 52 -5.51 -2.41 -21.14
CA GLY A 52 -6.52 -3.20 -20.43
C GLY A 52 -7.84 -2.47 -20.17
N GLY A 53 -8.07 -1.31 -20.79
CA GLY A 53 -9.32 -0.57 -20.60
C GLY A 53 -9.55 -0.10 -19.17
N GLY A 54 -8.46 0.24 -18.46
CA GLY A 54 -8.47 0.70 -17.08
C GLY A 54 -8.19 -0.38 -16.04
N VAL A 55 -7.89 -1.62 -16.42
CA VAL A 55 -7.48 -2.71 -15.51
C VAL A 55 -6.21 -3.38 -16.03
N ALA A 56 -5.21 -3.56 -15.16
CA ALA A 56 -3.92 -4.16 -15.51
C ALA A 56 -3.59 -5.35 -14.60
N TRP A 57 -3.10 -6.43 -15.21
CA TRP A 57 -2.63 -7.63 -14.52
C TRP A 57 -1.11 -7.69 -14.58
N LEU A 58 -0.45 -7.71 -13.43
CA LEU A 58 1.01 -7.66 -13.29
C LEU A 58 1.50 -8.99 -12.69
N PRO A 59 1.73 -10.03 -13.52
CA PRO A 59 2.22 -11.32 -13.05
C PRO A 59 3.68 -11.23 -12.62
N ASP A 60 4.08 -12.17 -11.77
CA ASP A 60 5.41 -12.25 -11.17
C ASP A 60 5.82 -10.94 -10.49
N PHE A 61 4.88 -10.30 -9.79
CA PHE A 61 4.97 -8.93 -9.30
C PHE A 61 6.29 -8.66 -8.57
N LEU A 62 6.67 -9.52 -7.63
CA LEU A 62 7.96 -9.51 -6.92
C LEU A 62 8.86 -10.68 -7.36
N PRO A 63 10.17 -10.63 -7.10
CA PRO A 63 11.03 -11.80 -7.25
C PRO A 63 10.44 -12.99 -6.46
N GLY A 64 10.42 -14.19 -7.03
CA GLY A 64 9.68 -15.32 -6.42
C GLY A 64 10.09 -15.68 -4.98
N HIS A 65 11.35 -15.45 -4.60
CA HIS A 65 11.81 -15.63 -3.21
C HIS A 65 11.30 -14.51 -2.28
N VAL A 66 11.19 -13.28 -2.78
CA VAL A 66 10.61 -12.13 -2.07
C VAL A 66 9.10 -12.30 -1.93
N ALA A 67 8.38 -12.77 -2.95
CA ALA A 67 6.95 -13.05 -2.87
C ALA A 67 6.62 -14.09 -1.77
N LYS A 68 7.43 -15.15 -1.67
CA LYS A 68 7.32 -16.14 -0.60
C LYS A 68 7.63 -15.54 0.77
N ALA A 69 8.64 -14.67 0.86
CA ALA A 69 8.95 -13.96 2.09
C ALA A 69 7.81 -13.02 2.50
N ALA A 70 7.19 -12.30 1.56
CA ALA A 70 6.05 -11.41 1.81
C ALA A 70 4.87 -12.17 2.41
N LEU A 71 4.51 -13.35 1.87
CA LEU A 71 3.51 -14.21 2.49
C LEU A 71 3.90 -14.61 3.91
N ARG A 72 5.15 -15.04 4.13
CA ARG A 72 5.65 -15.41 5.46
C ARG A 72 5.58 -14.24 6.46
N ILE A 73 5.85 -13.02 6.00
CA ILE A 73 5.72 -11.80 6.81
C ILE A 73 4.27 -11.62 7.25
N LEU A 74 3.31 -11.69 6.32
CA LEU A 74 1.88 -11.55 6.64
C LEU A 74 1.38 -12.65 7.58
N GLN A 75 1.76 -13.91 7.33
CA GLN A 75 1.38 -15.04 8.17
C GLN A 75 1.99 -14.99 9.59
N ALA A 76 3.12 -14.30 9.75
CA ALA A 76 3.78 -14.13 11.04
C ALA A 76 3.26 -12.93 11.86
N LEU A 77 2.35 -12.11 11.31
CA LEU A 77 1.78 -11.00 12.05
C LEU A 77 0.97 -11.51 13.25
N PRO A 78 1.18 -10.94 14.45
CA PRO A 78 0.44 -11.37 15.63
C PRO A 78 -1.06 -11.06 15.44
N PRO A 79 -1.97 -11.87 16.01
CA PRO A 79 -3.41 -11.64 15.88
C PRO A 79 -3.85 -10.22 16.23
N GLY A 80 -3.27 -9.62 17.28
CA GLY A 80 -3.59 -8.25 17.71
C GLY A 80 -3.06 -7.13 16.81
N ALA A 81 -2.26 -7.43 15.77
CA ALA A 81 -1.86 -6.43 14.78
C ALA A 81 -2.91 -6.25 13.67
N TRP A 82 -3.88 -7.15 13.56
CA TRP A 82 -4.95 -7.09 12.58
C TRP A 82 -6.14 -6.31 13.12
N ASN A 83 -6.62 -5.36 12.34
CA ASN A 83 -7.85 -4.63 12.63
C ASN A 83 -9.00 -5.26 11.86
N SER A 84 -10.14 -5.48 12.52
CA SER A 84 -11.35 -5.89 11.81
C SER A 84 -11.85 -4.71 10.97
N THR A 85 -12.07 -4.95 9.69
CA THR A 85 -12.69 -4.00 8.76
C THR A 85 -14.01 -4.63 8.33
N GLN A 86 -15.10 -4.18 8.95
CA GLN A 86 -16.43 -4.75 8.76
C GLN A 86 -17.48 -3.64 8.73
N ALA A 87 -18.36 -3.70 7.74
CA ALA A 87 -19.58 -2.91 7.70
C ALA A 87 -20.75 -3.75 7.18
N GLY A 88 -21.94 -3.47 7.68
CA GLY A 88 -23.20 -3.96 7.10
C GLY A 88 -23.58 -3.16 5.85
N ASP A 89 -24.65 -3.57 5.17
CA ASP A 89 -25.24 -2.76 4.10
C ASP A 89 -26.00 -1.59 4.76
N ASP A 90 -25.34 -0.43 4.82
CA ASP A 90 -25.96 0.83 5.24
C ASP A 90 -25.84 1.86 4.09
N ARG A 91 -26.89 1.89 3.28
CA ARG A 91 -27.01 2.83 2.16
C ARG A 91 -27.04 4.29 2.60
N GLY A 92 -27.29 4.58 3.88
CA GLY A 92 -27.30 5.93 4.44
C GLY A 92 -25.90 6.47 4.73
N SER A 93 -24.94 5.60 5.10
CA SER A 93 -23.54 5.96 5.37
C SER A 93 -22.61 5.68 4.19
N ASN A 94 -23.15 5.21 3.06
CA ASN A 94 -22.37 4.68 1.92
C ASN A 94 -21.41 3.55 2.34
N ASP A 95 -21.79 2.80 3.39
CA ASP A 95 -21.04 1.63 3.82
C ASP A 95 -21.46 0.44 2.95
N ILE A 96 -20.54 0.06 2.06
CA ILE A 96 -20.66 -1.19 1.31
C ILE A 96 -20.45 -2.35 2.26
N SER A 97 -21.30 -3.38 2.19
CA SER A 97 -21.11 -4.56 3.02
C SER A 97 -19.76 -5.22 2.75
N HIS A 98 -18.97 -5.37 3.82
CA HIS A 98 -17.65 -6.00 3.73
C HIS A 98 -17.25 -6.62 5.06
N THR A 99 -16.32 -7.57 5.01
CA THR A 99 -15.67 -8.12 6.20
C THR A 99 -14.30 -8.64 5.80
N PHE A 100 -13.24 -8.11 6.40
CA PHE A 100 -11.86 -8.59 6.27
C PHE A 100 -10.99 -8.07 7.39
N TRP A 101 -9.75 -8.56 7.49
CA TRP A 101 -8.74 -8.03 8.39
C TRP A 101 -7.79 -7.14 7.63
N SER A 102 -7.41 -6.00 8.20
CA SER A 102 -6.41 -5.11 7.60
C SER A 102 -5.43 -4.52 8.61
N THR A 103 -4.24 -4.18 8.14
CA THR A 103 -3.27 -3.44 8.95
C THR A 103 -2.30 -2.64 8.09
N LYS A 104 -2.06 -1.39 8.51
CA LYS A 104 -1.10 -0.45 7.89
C LYS A 104 0.26 -0.44 8.59
N SER A 105 0.30 -0.92 9.82
CA SER A 105 1.47 -0.87 10.69
C SER A 105 1.39 -1.97 11.72
N ALA A 106 2.52 -2.63 11.96
CA ALA A 106 2.69 -3.61 13.02
C ALA A 106 4.11 -3.42 13.56
N PRO A 107 4.32 -2.50 14.53
CA PRO A 107 5.63 -2.18 15.05
C PRO A 107 6.38 -3.42 15.55
N GLY A 108 7.69 -3.50 15.29
CA GLY A 108 8.51 -4.65 15.64
C GLY A 108 8.35 -5.87 14.71
N THR A 109 7.60 -5.74 13.61
CA THR A 109 7.49 -6.76 12.56
C THR A 109 8.18 -6.33 11.26
N LEU A 110 8.21 -7.23 10.28
CA LEU A 110 8.76 -6.98 8.94
C LEU A 110 7.73 -6.39 7.95
N LEU A 111 6.57 -5.93 8.43
CA LEU A 111 5.53 -5.37 7.57
C LEU A 111 5.95 -4.06 6.90
N GLU A 112 6.59 -3.14 7.64
CA GLU A 112 6.97 -1.83 7.10
C GLU A 112 8.00 -1.89 5.95
N PRO A 113 9.09 -2.69 6.02
CA PRO A 113 9.94 -2.95 4.86
C PRO A 113 9.15 -3.44 3.64
N LEU A 114 8.21 -4.37 3.83
CA LEU A 114 7.38 -4.87 2.72
C LEU A 114 6.50 -3.78 2.12
N LEU A 115 5.80 -2.98 2.94
CA LEU A 115 4.87 -1.96 2.43
C LEU A 115 5.59 -0.81 1.72
N ARG A 116 6.87 -0.53 2.03
CA ARG A 116 7.68 0.50 1.36
C ARG A 116 8.00 0.20 -0.10
N VAL A 117 7.84 -1.04 -0.54
CA VAL A 117 8.09 -1.46 -1.93
C VAL A 117 7.03 -0.92 -2.90
N PHE A 118 5.78 -0.82 -2.47
CA PHE A 118 4.65 -0.51 -3.37
C PHE A 118 4.63 0.92 -3.90
N PRO A 119 4.93 1.97 -3.11
CA PRO A 119 5.03 3.34 -3.62
C PRO A 119 6.04 3.52 -4.78
N VAL A 120 7.07 2.66 -4.85
CA VAL A 120 8.11 2.70 -5.89
C VAL A 120 7.55 2.33 -7.27
N LEU A 121 6.42 1.64 -7.34
CA LEU A 121 5.81 1.19 -8.61
C LEU A 121 5.40 2.35 -9.53
N LEU A 122 4.93 3.45 -8.95
CA LEU A 122 4.43 4.62 -9.68
C LEU A 122 5.04 5.90 -9.10
N PRO A 123 6.32 6.19 -9.41
CA PRO A 123 7.05 7.31 -8.80
C PRO A 123 6.47 8.69 -9.16
N GLY A 124 5.61 8.79 -10.19
CA GLY A 124 4.88 10.01 -10.53
C GLY A 124 3.78 10.38 -9.53
N PHE A 125 3.38 9.46 -8.64
CA PHE A 125 2.39 9.72 -7.60
C PHE A 125 3.11 10.13 -6.30
N GLU A 126 2.88 11.36 -5.87
CA GLU A 126 3.49 11.90 -4.64
C GLU A 126 2.97 11.22 -3.37
N PHE A 127 1.75 10.71 -3.43
CA PHE A 127 1.04 10.15 -2.28
C PHE A 127 0.54 8.74 -2.56
N SER A 128 0.67 7.86 -1.57
CA SER A 128 0.10 6.52 -1.61
C SER A 128 -0.14 5.97 -0.22
N THR A 129 -1.03 4.98 -0.11
CA THR A 129 -1.36 4.33 1.17
C THR A 129 -1.59 2.85 0.92
N PHE A 130 -0.89 1.99 1.66
CA PHE A 130 -0.92 0.54 1.50
C PHE A 130 -1.13 -0.15 2.83
N SER A 131 -1.86 -1.26 2.80
CA SER A 131 -2.17 -2.11 3.95
C SER A 131 -2.00 -3.57 3.58
N ALA A 132 -1.61 -4.41 4.54
CA ALA A 132 -1.82 -5.84 4.42
C ALA A 132 -3.29 -6.17 4.67
N ALA A 133 -3.80 -7.20 3.99
CA ALA A 133 -5.12 -7.76 4.21
C ALA A 133 -5.09 -9.27 4.38
N ARG A 134 -6.04 -9.76 5.18
CA ARG A 134 -6.33 -11.17 5.35
C ARG A 134 -7.85 -11.39 5.28
N TYR A 135 -8.27 -12.36 4.47
CA TYR A 135 -9.66 -12.76 4.31
C TYR A 135 -9.81 -14.20 4.78
N ASP A 136 -10.57 -14.41 5.84
CA ASP A 136 -10.96 -15.72 6.31
C ASP A 136 -12.20 -16.22 5.55
N LYS A 137 -12.66 -17.45 5.83
CA LYS A 137 -13.85 -18.00 5.17
C LYS A 137 -15.08 -17.11 5.40
N GLY A 138 -15.79 -16.77 4.32
CA GLY A 138 -16.95 -15.88 4.30
C GLY A 138 -16.63 -14.40 4.13
N HIS A 139 -15.37 -14.00 4.33
CA HIS A 139 -14.93 -12.62 4.12
C HIS A 139 -15.07 -12.21 2.65
N HIS A 140 -15.53 -10.98 2.41
CA HIS A 140 -15.89 -10.45 1.10
C HIS A 140 -15.88 -8.91 1.12
N ILE A 141 -16.05 -8.31 -0.06
CA ILE A 141 -16.42 -6.92 -0.24
C ILE A 141 -17.49 -6.89 -1.33
N ALA A 142 -18.68 -6.37 -1.02
CA ALA A 142 -19.79 -6.29 -1.96
C ALA A 142 -19.48 -5.32 -3.13
N PRO A 143 -20.30 -5.28 -4.19
CA PRO A 143 -20.10 -4.36 -5.33
C PRO A 143 -19.90 -2.90 -4.92
N HIS A 144 -18.80 -2.30 -5.37
CA HIS A 144 -18.43 -0.92 -5.10
C HIS A 144 -17.45 -0.38 -6.14
N ASP A 145 -17.11 0.90 -6.02
CA ASP A 145 -15.85 1.43 -6.51
C ASP A 145 -15.05 2.07 -5.36
N ASP A 146 -13.86 2.53 -5.69
CA ASP A 146 -12.92 3.08 -4.71
C ASP A 146 -12.92 4.62 -4.69
N ARG A 147 -13.99 5.29 -5.13
CA ARG A 147 -14.05 6.75 -5.05
C ARG A 147 -14.03 7.20 -3.60
N ALA A 148 -13.05 8.01 -3.25
CA ALA A 148 -12.94 8.64 -1.95
C ALA A 148 -11.98 9.83 -2.01
N TYR A 149 -12.30 10.86 -1.22
CA TYR A 149 -11.34 11.90 -0.86
C TYR A 149 -10.59 11.49 0.40
N VAL A 150 -9.29 11.81 0.45
CA VAL A 150 -8.41 11.50 1.57
C VAL A 150 -7.68 12.78 1.95
N ALA A 151 -7.82 13.20 3.21
CA ALA A 151 -6.99 14.25 3.79
C ALA A 151 -5.58 13.68 4.04
N VAL A 152 -4.57 14.26 3.38
CA VAL A 152 -3.17 13.87 3.53
C VAL A 152 -2.40 14.98 4.23
N GLN A 153 -1.77 14.65 5.35
CA GLN A 153 -0.87 15.57 6.05
C GLN A 153 0.52 15.54 5.41
N CYS A 154 0.97 16.70 4.95
CA CYS A 154 2.29 16.94 4.37
C CYS A 154 3.36 17.15 5.44
N GLU A 155 4.63 17.15 5.03
CA GLU A 155 5.78 17.29 5.95
C GLU A 155 5.83 18.65 6.66
N ASP A 156 5.33 19.70 6.02
CA ASP A 156 5.18 21.06 6.57
C ASP A 156 3.99 21.19 7.55
N GLY A 157 3.24 20.10 7.75
CA GLY A 157 2.04 20.07 8.58
C GLY A 157 0.75 20.49 7.84
N GLY A 158 0.86 20.95 6.59
CA GLY A 158 -0.29 21.28 5.75
C GLY A 158 -1.14 20.04 5.43
N ILE A 159 -2.43 20.24 5.20
CA ILE A 159 -3.35 19.17 4.81
C ILE A 159 -3.77 19.41 3.36
N ILE A 160 -3.53 18.43 2.50
CA ILE A 160 -3.97 18.43 1.10
C ILE A 160 -5.04 17.35 0.94
N GLN A 161 -6.18 17.73 0.39
CA GLN A 161 -7.19 16.76 -0.03
C GLN A 161 -6.74 16.09 -1.33
N CYS A 162 -6.69 14.76 -1.33
CA CYS A 162 -6.35 13.95 -2.49
C CYS A 162 -7.53 13.06 -2.88
N SER A 163 -7.62 12.69 -4.15
CA SER A 163 -8.49 11.63 -4.64
C SER A 163 -7.69 10.34 -4.83
N ARG A 164 -8.31 9.18 -4.57
CA ARG A 164 -7.74 7.89 -5.00
C ARG A 164 -7.82 7.80 -6.52
N ALA A 165 -6.70 7.57 -7.19
CA ALA A 165 -6.62 7.56 -8.65
C ALA A 165 -6.44 6.15 -9.23
N ILE A 166 -5.57 5.36 -8.61
CA ILE A 166 -5.28 3.97 -8.99
C ILE A 166 -5.32 3.11 -7.74
N ALA A 167 -6.11 2.05 -7.77
CA ALA A 167 -6.05 0.98 -6.77
C ALA A 167 -5.06 -0.09 -7.22
N LEU A 168 -4.41 -0.73 -6.25
CA LEU A 168 -3.52 -1.87 -6.48
C LEU A 168 -3.79 -2.96 -5.44
N VAL A 169 -3.96 -4.20 -5.88
CA VAL A 169 -4.11 -5.38 -5.03
C VAL A 169 -3.09 -6.44 -5.44
N TYR A 170 -2.25 -6.88 -4.51
CA TYR A 170 -1.21 -7.88 -4.72
C TYR A 170 -1.50 -9.17 -3.96
N TYR A 171 -1.69 -10.27 -4.69
CA TYR A 171 -2.11 -11.56 -4.13
C TYR A 171 -0.93 -12.46 -3.72
N LEU A 172 -1.01 -13.00 -2.51
CA LEU A 172 0.10 -13.70 -1.86
C LEU A 172 -0.19 -15.15 -1.45
N THR A 173 -1.42 -15.65 -1.61
CA THR A 173 -1.71 -17.05 -1.27
C THR A 173 -1.41 -18.01 -2.43
N PRO A 174 -0.44 -18.94 -2.30
CA PRO A 174 -0.11 -19.94 -3.32
C PRO A 174 -1.24 -20.94 -3.51
N ASP A 175 -1.25 -21.59 -4.68
CA ASP A 175 -2.12 -22.71 -5.01
C ASP A 175 -3.62 -22.42 -4.85
N TRP A 176 -4.02 -21.14 -4.95
CA TRP A 176 -5.42 -20.73 -4.89
C TRP A 176 -6.19 -21.22 -6.12
N LYS A 177 -7.36 -21.81 -5.89
CA LYS A 177 -8.19 -22.42 -6.93
C LYS A 177 -9.42 -21.57 -7.20
N PRO A 178 -9.99 -21.60 -8.42
CA PRO A 178 -11.22 -20.87 -8.72
C PRO A 178 -12.38 -21.16 -7.75
N GLY A 179 -12.54 -22.42 -7.32
CA GLY A 179 -13.58 -22.83 -6.38
C GLY A 179 -13.39 -22.37 -4.93
N PHE A 180 -12.26 -21.74 -4.59
CA PHE A 180 -12.01 -21.20 -3.24
C PHE A 180 -12.58 -19.80 -3.05
N GLY A 181 -13.28 -19.26 -4.04
CA GLY A 181 -13.88 -17.92 -3.98
C GLY A 181 -12.80 -16.84 -3.84
N GLY A 182 -13.15 -15.71 -3.22
CA GLY A 182 -12.20 -14.63 -3.00
C GLY A 182 -11.72 -13.95 -4.29
N ALA A 183 -12.45 -14.11 -5.39
CA ALA A 183 -12.08 -13.55 -6.70
C ALA A 183 -12.32 -12.04 -6.75
N PHE A 184 -11.49 -11.33 -7.48
CA PHE A 184 -11.81 -9.98 -7.95
C PHE A 184 -12.78 -10.11 -9.12
N VAL A 185 -13.92 -9.45 -9.05
CA VAL A 185 -14.92 -9.46 -10.12
C VAL A 185 -14.98 -8.08 -10.75
N ASP A 186 -14.59 -7.98 -12.00
CA ASP A 186 -14.58 -6.73 -12.76
C ASP A 186 -15.98 -6.45 -13.34
N ILE A 187 -16.87 -5.90 -12.52
CA ILE A 187 -18.28 -5.70 -12.88
C ILE A 187 -18.39 -4.74 -14.07
N GLN A 188 -17.66 -3.63 -14.04
CA GLN A 188 -17.67 -2.66 -15.15
C GLN A 188 -17.06 -3.24 -16.44
N GLY A 189 -16.21 -4.27 -16.35
CA GLY A 189 -15.65 -5.01 -17.48
C GLY A 189 -16.51 -6.15 -18.00
N GLY A 190 -17.75 -6.29 -17.52
CA GLY A 190 -18.67 -7.36 -17.91
C GLY A 190 -18.80 -8.50 -16.90
N GLY A 191 -18.27 -8.34 -15.68
CA GLY A 191 -18.48 -9.28 -14.58
C GLY A 191 -17.56 -10.50 -14.58
N ALA A 192 -16.42 -10.44 -15.27
CA ALA A 192 -15.46 -11.52 -15.25
C ALA A 192 -14.86 -11.70 -13.84
N ALA A 193 -14.90 -12.94 -13.34
CA ALA A 193 -14.30 -13.29 -12.05
C ALA A 193 -12.87 -13.79 -12.24
N HIS A 194 -11.94 -13.18 -11.50
CA HIS A 194 -10.51 -13.45 -11.57
C HIS A 194 -10.02 -13.98 -10.22
N PRO A 195 -9.72 -15.29 -10.12
CA PRO A 195 -9.18 -15.87 -8.89
C PRO A 195 -7.82 -15.24 -8.52
N PRO A 196 -7.56 -15.01 -7.22
CA PRO A 196 -6.32 -14.40 -6.76
C PRO A 196 -5.14 -15.35 -7.04
N ARG A 197 -4.30 -14.99 -8.02
CA ARG A 197 -3.13 -15.79 -8.39
C ARG A 197 -1.91 -15.34 -7.60
N PHE A 198 -1.19 -16.29 -7.02
CA PHE A 198 0.05 -16.00 -6.30
C PHE A 198 1.03 -15.16 -7.11
N ASN A 199 1.66 -14.20 -6.42
CA ASN A 199 2.64 -13.28 -6.98
C ASN A 199 2.09 -12.49 -8.18
N THR A 200 0.82 -12.11 -8.15
CA THR A 200 0.18 -11.29 -9.19
C THR A 200 -0.42 -10.06 -8.54
N ALA A 201 -0.15 -8.89 -9.10
CA ALA A 201 -0.84 -7.67 -8.73
C ALA A 201 -1.88 -7.29 -9.78
N VAL A 202 -2.95 -6.64 -9.33
CA VAL A 202 -4.02 -6.09 -10.16
C VAL A 202 -4.07 -4.61 -9.86
N ALA A 203 -3.90 -3.78 -10.89
CA ALA A 203 -4.11 -2.35 -10.80
C ALA A 203 -5.37 -1.96 -11.57
N PHE A 204 -6.10 -0.95 -11.12
CA PHE A 204 -7.20 -0.39 -11.89
C PHE A 204 -7.39 1.10 -11.62
N ARG A 205 -7.87 1.84 -12.63
CA ARG A 205 -8.20 3.27 -12.53
C ARG A 205 -9.49 3.47 -11.76
N ILE A 206 -9.56 4.53 -10.97
CA ILE A 206 -10.74 4.89 -10.20
C ILE A 206 -11.47 6.03 -10.92
N PRO A 207 -12.80 5.95 -11.13
CA PRO A 207 -13.71 4.90 -10.65
C PRO A 207 -13.64 3.60 -11.47
N ARG A 208 -13.77 2.47 -10.77
CA ARG A 208 -14.01 1.14 -11.37
C ARG A 208 -14.94 0.31 -10.52
N TRP A 209 -16.09 -0.04 -11.06
CA TRP A 209 -17.06 -0.88 -10.35
C TRP A 209 -16.61 -2.34 -10.29
N HIS A 210 -16.43 -2.88 -9.10
CA HIS A 210 -15.89 -4.21 -8.85
C HIS A 210 -16.39 -4.79 -7.51
N GLU A 211 -16.11 -6.07 -7.26
CA GLU A 211 -16.33 -6.70 -5.95
C GLU A 211 -15.22 -7.71 -5.62
N VAL A 212 -15.23 -8.17 -4.37
CA VAL A 212 -14.46 -9.31 -3.91
C VAL A 212 -15.42 -10.41 -3.48
N ALA A 213 -15.53 -11.46 -4.31
CA ALA A 213 -16.40 -12.60 -4.03
C ALA A 213 -16.04 -13.26 -2.67
N PRO A 214 -17.00 -13.87 -1.96
CA PRO A 214 -16.74 -14.50 -0.68
C PRO A 214 -15.64 -15.56 -0.74
N VAL A 215 -14.75 -15.57 0.27
CA VAL A 215 -13.74 -16.62 0.42
C VAL A 215 -14.41 -17.92 0.88
N LEU A 216 -14.25 -18.98 0.10
CA LEU A 216 -14.77 -20.33 0.40
C LEU A 216 -13.65 -21.34 0.69
N GLY A 217 -12.40 -20.96 0.40
CA GLY A 217 -11.21 -21.77 0.57
C GLY A 217 -10.96 -22.20 2.01
N PRO A 218 -10.14 -23.26 2.20
CA PRO A 218 -9.81 -23.78 3.52
C PRO A 218 -8.80 -22.90 4.28
N GLU A 219 -8.01 -22.10 3.57
CA GLU A 219 -6.95 -21.25 4.12
C GLU A 219 -7.29 -19.76 3.93
N PRO A 220 -6.79 -18.86 4.79
CA PRO A 220 -6.98 -17.43 4.59
C PRO A 220 -6.32 -16.91 3.31
N ARG A 221 -7.02 -16.03 2.59
CA ARG A 221 -6.45 -15.28 1.47
C ARG A 221 -5.66 -14.09 2.00
N HIS A 222 -4.40 -13.97 1.61
CA HIS A 222 -3.52 -12.87 1.98
C HIS A 222 -3.26 -11.98 0.77
N SER A 223 -3.25 -10.68 0.99
CA SER A 223 -2.88 -9.69 -0.03
C SER A 223 -2.27 -8.44 0.60
N VAL A 224 -1.59 -7.64 -0.21
CA VAL A 224 -1.36 -6.21 0.07
C VAL A 224 -2.29 -5.44 -0.83
N PHE A 225 -2.94 -4.38 -0.33
CA PHE A 225 -3.79 -3.53 -1.13
C PHE A 225 -3.58 -2.07 -0.76
N GLY A 226 -3.90 -1.17 -1.69
CA GLY A 226 -3.75 0.26 -1.45
C GLY A 226 -4.07 1.10 -2.65
N TRP A 227 -3.79 2.39 -2.52
CA TRP A 227 -4.12 3.39 -3.52
C TRP A 227 -2.96 4.34 -3.74
N PHE A 228 -2.79 4.73 -5.00
CA PHE A 228 -2.04 5.91 -5.40
C PHE A 228 -3.00 7.10 -5.45
N LEU A 229 -2.58 8.24 -4.89
CA LEU A 229 -3.44 9.40 -4.67
C LEU A 229 -2.95 10.59 -5.48
N THR A 230 -3.90 11.36 -6.02
CA THR A 230 -3.63 12.60 -6.77
C THR A 230 -4.23 13.78 -6.00
N PRO A 231 -3.50 14.89 -5.83
CA PRO A 231 -4.04 16.11 -5.24
C PRO A 231 -5.31 16.60 -5.94
N GLY A 232 -6.26 17.11 -5.15
CA GLY A 232 -7.52 17.65 -5.66
C GLY A 232 -8.65 16.63 -5.81
N ARG A 233 -9.69 17.02 -6.54
CA ARG A 233 -10.91 16.24 -6.79
C ARG A 233 -10.88 15.70 -8.22
N LEU A 234 -10.72 14.40 -8.39
CA LEU A 234 -10.70 13.75 -9.72
C LEU A 234 -12.08 13.35 -10.24
N TYR A 235 -13.05 13.23 -9.34
CA TYR A 235 -14.42 12.80 -9.63
C TYR A 235 -15.35 13.43 -8.61
N GLU A 236 -16.64 13.52 -8.94
CA GLU A 236 -17.67 13.87 -7.97
C GLU A 236 -17.99 12.65 -7.09
N LEU A 237 -18.25 12.92 -5.81
CA LEU A 237 -18.87 11.99 -4.89
C LEU A 237 -20.35 12.33 -4.82
N ASP A 238 -21.23 11.33 -4.89
CA ASP A 238 -22.67 11.56 -4.78
C ASP A 238 -22.98 12.27 -3.45
N ASP A 239 -23.97 13.17 -3.43
CA ASP A 239 -24.26 14.05 -2.26
C ASP A 239 -24.53 13.28 -0.95
N ALA A 240 -24.96 12.02 -1.04
CA ALA A 240 -25.10 11.12 0.10
C ALA A 240 -23.76 10.73 0.76
N VAL A 241 -22.65 10.87 0.03
CA VAL A 241 -21.28 10.58 0.46
C VAL A 241 -20.57 11.85 0.97
N GLN A 242 -21.03 13.03 0.55
CA GLN A 242 -20.42 14.32 0.92
C GLN A 242 -20.66 14.71 2.39
N GLY A 243 -21.67 14.15 3.05
CA GLY A 243 -22.03 14.49 4.44
C GLY A 243 -21.11 13.91 5.53
N LEU A 244 -20.15 13.07 5.16
CA LEU A 244 -19.08 12.64 6.03
C LEU A 244 -17.88 13.56 5.79
N ASP A 245 -18.02 14.82 6.20
CA ASP A 245 -16.88 15.64 6.57
C ASP A 245 -16.19 14.88 7.72
N ASP A 246 -15.28 13.99 7.34
CA ASP A 246 -14.61 13.09 8.25
C ASP A 246 -13.51 13.85 9.01
N GLU A 247 -13.91 14.90 9.72
CA GLU A 247 -13.11 15.55 10.75
C GLU A 247 -12.70 14.55 11.86
N SER A 248 -13.29 13.34 11.86
CA SER A 248 -12.99 12.27 12.81
C SER A 248 -11.81 11.38 12.39
N LEU A 249 -11.51 11.26 11.09
CA LEU A 249 -10.34 10.54 10.64
C LEU A 249 -9.13 11.48 10.64
N ALA A 250 -8.26 11.23 11.62
CA ALA A 250 -6.95 11.85 11.67
C ALA A 250 -6.29 11.80 10.27
N PRO A 251 -5.75 12.93 9.79
CA PRO A 251 -5.13 13.01 8.47
C PRO A 251 -4.19 11.85 8.23
N GLN A 252 -4.27 11.23 7.05
CA GLN A 252 -3.33 10.19 6.72
C GLN A 252 -1.95 10.81 6.59
N ARG A 253 -1.04 10.42 7.48
CA ARG A 253 0.38 10.73 7.35
C ARG A 253 0.93 9.92 6.20
N CYS A 254 0.96 10.51 5.01
CA CYS A 254 1.71 9.94 3.92
C CYS A 254 3.18 10.24 4.19
N LYS A 255 3.98 9.20 4.46
CA LYS A 255 5.43 9.34 4.44
C LYS A 255 5.79 9.58 2.98
N LEU A 256 5.98 10.85 2.61
CA LEU A 256 6.38 11.23 1.26
C LEU A 256 7.58 10.36 0.83
N GLY A 257 7.51 9.79 -0.38
CA GLY A 257 8.61 9.02 -0.96
C GLY A 257 9.91 9.85 -1.12
N ARG A 258 9.86 11.17 -0.92
CA ARG A 258 11.02 12.07 -1.07
C ARG A 258 12.20 11.71 -0.16
N ARG A 259 11.98 11.22 1.06
CA ARG A 259 13.11 10.81 1.93
C ARG A 259 13.79 9.51 1.51
N LEU A 260 13.11 8.64 0.77
CA LEU A 260 13.70 7.41 0.24
C LEU A 260 14.57 7.67 -1.01
N LEU A 261 14.42 8.83 -1.65
CA LEU A 261 15.21 9.20 -2.84
C LEU A 261 16.62 9.70 -2.52
N GLY A 262 17.02 9.88 -1.25
CA GLY A 262 18.39 10.31 -0.92
C GLY A 262 18.83 11.64 -1.56
N LEU A 263 17.89 12.42 -2.11
CA LEU A 263 18.17 13.72 -2.75
C LEU A 263 18.31 14.86 -1.73
N ALA A 264 18.23 14.58 -0.43
CA ALA A 264 18.70 15.49 0.61
C ALA A 264 20.25 15.44 0.66
N GLY A 265 20.89 16.02 -0.36
CA GLY A 265 22.35 16.04 -0.48
C GLY A 265 22.93 16.75 -1.70
N LEU A 266 22.09 17.30 -2.59
CA LEU A 266 22.53 18.14 -3.71
C LEU A 266 21.73 19.45 -3.75
N GLU A 267 21.76 20.18 -2.64
CA GLU A 267 21.69 21.64 -2.71
C GLU A 267 23.12 22.11 -2.55
N ASP A 268 23.87 22.07 -3.66
CA ASP A 268 25.16 22.74 -3.77
C ASP A 268 24.94 24.23 -3.49
N GLY A 269 25.69 24.72 -2.51
CA GLY A 269 25.71 26.11 -2.13
C GLY A 269 26.00 27.02 -3.30
N VAL A 270 25.13 27.99 -3.49
CA VAL A 270 25.52 29.31 -3.97
C VAL A 270 25.31 30.25 -2.79
N GLU A 271 26.31 30.33 -1.91
CA GLU A 271 26.52 31.51 -1.09
C GLU A 271 26.80 32.67 -2.07
N GLY A 272 25.75 33.41 -2.39
CA GLY A 272 25.87 34.72 -2.98
C GLY A 272 26.12 35.72 -1.87
N ASP A 273 27.38 36.09 -1.68
CA ASP A 273 27.77 37.31 -0.99
C ASP A 273 27.01 38.50 -1.58
N VAL A 274 26.14 39.12 -0.78
CA VAL A 274 25.72 40.51 -0.99
C VAL A 274 25.89 41.22 0.35
N ASP A 275 27.10 41.75 0.51
CA ASP A 275 27.39 42.88 1.39
C ASP A 275 26.84 44.14 0.72
N ASP A 276 26.18 44.99 1.52
CA ASP A 276 26.23 46.45 1.48
C ASP A 276 25.02 47.01 2.24
N GLY A 277 25.30 47.46 3.46
CA GLY A 277 24.32 48.05 4.37
C GLY A 277 23.88 49.46 4.00
N VAL A 278 22.78 49.91 4.61
CA VAL A 278 22.49 51.33 4.85
C VAL A 278 21.78 51.46 6.21
N GLU A 279 22.38 52.29 7.07
CA GLU A 279 21.89 52.77 8.35
C GLU A 279 20.64 53.64 8.23
N GLY A 280 19.82 53.69 9.29
CA GLY A 280 18.75 54.67 9.43
C GLY A 280 17.96 54.55 10.72
N ASP A 281 18.52 55.09 11.82
CA ASP A 281 17.83 55.42 13.07
C ASP A 281 16.64 56.38 12.86
N VAL A 282 15.47 56.13 13.48
CA VAL A 282 14.65 57.18 14.13
C VAL A 282 13.82 56.60 15.31
N ALA A 283 13.94 57.33 16.42
CA ALA A 283 13.37 57.25 17.76
C ALA A 283 11.88 56.94 18.01
N ASP A 284 11.68 56.33 19.20
CA ASP A 284 10.68 56.55 20.27
C ASP A 284 9.45 57.45 20.05
N ALA A 285 8.27 56.97 20.48
CA ALA A 285 7.43 57.66 21.49
C ALA A 285 6.17 56.84 21.92
N ASN A 286 6.09 56.58 23.23
CA ASN A 286 4.95 56.73 24.15
C ASN A 286 3.49 56.50 23.69
N GLY A 287 2.72 55.77 24.53
CA GLY A 287 1.27 55.96 24.62
C GLY A 287 0.55 54.92 25.49
N ALA A 288 0.16 55.32 26.69
CA ALA A 288 -0.40 54.46 27.73
C ALA A 288 -1.93 54.59 27.89
N VAL A 289 -2.50 53.64 28.65
CA VAL A 289 -3.74 53.69 29.47
C VAL A 289 -5.11 53.63 28.76
N GLY A 290 -5.97 52.73 29.26
CA GLY A 290 -7.42 52.82 29.08
C GLY A 290 -8.20 51.64 29.66
N ALA A 291 -8.39 51.61 30.99
CA ALA A 291 -9.38 50.77 31.66
C ALA A 291 -10.81 51.31 31.44
N GLY A 292 -11.81 50.43 31.34
CA GLY A 292 -13.23 50.82 31.32
C GLY A 292 -14.16 49.64 31.61
N GLN A 293 -14.74 49.63 32.80
CA GLN A 293 -15.87 48.80 33.23
C GLN A 293 -17.22 49.48 32.88
N GLY A 294 -18.29 48.68 32.83
CA GLY A 294 -19.71 49.08 32.79
C GLY A 294 -20.33 48.88 31.42
N VAL A 295 -21.44 48.14 31.24
CA VAL A 295 -22.69 48.06 32.04
C VAL A 295 -23.23 46.63 32.04
#